data_AF-X6D8B7-F1
#
_entry.id   AF-X6D8B7-F1
#
_cell.length_a   1.000
_cell.length_b   1.000
_cell.length_c   1.000
_cell.angle_alpha   90.00
_cell.angle_beta   90.00
_cell.angle_gamma   90.00
#
_symmetry.space_group_name_H-M   'P 1'
#
loop_
_entity.id
_entity.type
_entity.pdbx_description
1 polymer ?
#
loop_
_entity_poly.entity_id
_entity_poly.type
_entity_poly.pdbx_seq_one_letter_code
_entity_poly.pdbx_strand_id
1 'polypeptide(L)'
;MTAHMLGDATKEKTTFRDLETLICDADNMLDVLADLLENCFAMAPPEGSNYVVTDPEGTRLLFVAYEAVKMSTKVRKAYFEALEGAAS
;
A
#
# COMPACT_ATOMS: atom_id res chain seq x y z
N MET A 1 -24.90 40.29 -6.48
CA MET A 1 -23.49 40.56 -6.80
C MET A 1 -22.75 40.73 -5.49
N THR A 2 -22.01 39.72 -5.04
CA THR A 2 -20.71 39.79 -4.33
C THR A 2 -20.35 38.38 -3.90
N ALA A 3 -19.38 37.81 -4.62
CA ALA A 3 -18.78 36.52 -4.34
C ALA A 3 -17.95 36.61 -3.06
N HIS A 4 -18.20 35.70 -2.11
CA HIS A 4 -17.25 35.42 -1.05
C HIS A 4 -16.20 34.46 -1.61
N MET A 5 -15.13 35.03 -2.15
CA MET A 5 -13.86 34.38 -2.34
C MET A 5 -13.24 34.03 -0.98
N LEU A 6 -12.34 33.04 -1.01
CA LEU A 6 -11.39 32.61 0.02
C LEU A 6 -11.82 31.38 0.82
N GLY A 7 -11.63 30.24 0.17
CA GLY A 7 -11.51 28.93 0.80
C GLY A 7 -10.71 27.95 -0.07
N ASP A 8 -9.85 28.43 -0.98
CA ASP A 8 -8.77 27.59 -1.50
C ASP A 8 -7.76 27.49 -0.37
N ALA A 9 -7.97 26.51 0.51
CA ALA A 9 -6.88 25.95 1.27
C ALA A 9 -5.83 25.58 0.23
N THR A 10 -4.71 26.30 0.20
CA THR A 10 -3.52 25.95 -0.56
C THR A 10 -3.17 24.51 -0.19
N LYS A 11 -3.66 23.55 -0.98
CA LYS A 11 -3.27 22.15 -0.91
C LYS A 11 -1.79 22.19 -1.22
N GLU A 12 -0.94 22.10 -0.19
CA GLU A 12 0.51 22.07 -0.38
C GLU A 12 0.80 21.06 -1.48
N LYS A 13 1.48 21.53 -2.53
CA LYS A 13 1.83 20.70 -3.68
C LYS A 13 2.83 19.66 -3.19
N THR A 14 2.38 18.42 -3.00
CA THR A 14 3.25 17.29 -2.71
C THR A 14 4.27 17.16 -3.85
N THR A 15 5.55 17.24 -3.55
CA THR A 15 6.62 17.01 -4.53
C THR A 15 7.08 15.56 -4.46
N PHE A 16 7.81 15.09 -5.47
CA PHE A 16 8.39 13.74 -5.46
C PHE A 16 9.30 13.47 -4.25
N ARG A 17 9.96 14.51 -3.72
CA ARG A 17 10.79 14.41 -2.54
C ARG A 17 9.97 14.12 -1.27
N ASP A 18 8.75 14.63 -1.20
CA ASP A 18 7.85 14.40 -0.08
C ASP A 18 7.25 12.98 -0.08
N LEU A 19 7.45 12.22 -1.17
CA LEU A 19 7.00 10.84 -1.30
C LEU A 19 8.01 9.82 -0.78
N GLU A 20 9.27 10.21 -0.54
CA GLU A 20 10.34 9.30 -0.13
C GLU A 20 9.94 8.48 1.11
N THR A 21 9.47 9.16 2.17
CA THR A 21 9.01 8.48 3.39
C THR A 21 7.85 7.53 3.12
N LEU A 22 6.87 7.93 2.30
CA LEU A 22 5.72 7.09 1.97
C LEU A 22 6.12 5.84 1.18
N ILE A 23 7.10 5.96 0.29
CA ILE A 23 7.64 4.85 -0.49
C ILE A 23 8.41 3.90 0.43
N CYS A 24 9.30 4.42 1.27
CA CYS A 24 10.05 3.61 2.24
C CYS A 24 9.13 2.89 3.22
N ASP A 25 8.08 3.55 3.72
CA ASP A 25 7.11 2.92 4.62
C ASP A 25 6.31 1.82 3.91
N ALA A 26 5.96 2.02 2.62
CA ALA A 26 5.31 1.01 1.82
C ALA A 26 6.21 -0.20 1.56
N ASP A 27 7.48 0.03 1.26
CA ASP A 27 8.48 -1.01 1.03
C ASP A 27 8.69 -1.85 2.31
N ASN A 28 8.97 -1.19 3.44
CA ASN A 28 9.14 -1.85 4.73
C ASN A 28 7.92 -2.70 5.14
N MET A 29 6.71 -2.19 4.92
CA MET A 29 5.49 -2.94 5.25
C MET A 29 5.23 -4.10 4.29
N LEU A 30 5.59 -3.96 3.01
CA LEU A 30 5.51 -5.06 2.06
C LEU A 30 6.48 -6.19 2.42
N ASP A 31 7.70 -5.85 2.87
CA ASP A 31 8.67 -6.83 3.36
C ASP A 31 8.14 -7.59 4.58
N VAL A 32 7.58 -6.88 5.58
CA VAL A 32 6.96 -7.53 6.74
C VAL A 32 5.80 -8.46 6.34
N LEU A 33 4.98 -8.03 5.37
CA LEU A 33 3.88 -8.84 4.87
C LEU A 33 4.39 -10.08 4.09
N ALA A 34 5.47 -9.94 3.33
CA ALA A 34 6.12 -11.06 2.63
C ALA A 34 6.71 -12.06 3.64
N ASP A 35 7.42 -11.59 4.67
CA ASP A 35 7.96 -12.43 5.74
C ASP A 35 6.85 -13.20 6.48
N LEU A 36 5.71 -12.56 6.74
CA LEU A 36 4.56 -13.23 7.36
C LEU A 36 3.98 -14.33 6.47
N LEU A 37 3.93 -14.11 5.15
CA LEU A 37 3.49 -15.12 4.20
C LEU A 37 4.48 -16.29 4.12
N GLU A 38 5.77 -16.00 3.98
CA GLU A 38 6.81 -17.03 3.94
C GLU A 38 6.79 -17.88 5.20
N ASN A 39 6.69 -17.27 6.39
CA ASN A 39 6.60 -18.01 7.65
C ASN A 39 5.32 -18.86 7.75
N CYS A 40 4.19 -18.38 7.21
CA CYS A 40 2.96 -19.16 7.17
C CYS A 40 3.05 -20.38 6.22
N PHE A 41 3.83 -20.28 5.13
CA PHE A 41 3.99 -21.34 4.12
C PHE A 41 5.40 -21.95 4.09
N ALA A 42 6.16 -21.84 5.19
CA ALA A 42 7.51 -22.38 5.28
C ALA A 42 7.53 -23.91 5.39
N MET A 43 6.44 -24.53 5.87
CA MET A 43 6.37 -25.98 6.09
C MET A 43 5.85 -26.72 4.87
N ALA A 44 6.78 -27.16 4.01
CA ALA A 44 6.46 -28.01 2.87
C ALA A 44 5.53 -29.18 3.29
N PRO A 45 4.47 -29.47 2.50
CA PRO A 45 3.54 -30.53 2.83
C PRO A 45 4.27 -31.87 2.70
N PRO A 46 3.85 -32.90 3.46
CA PRO A 46 4.38 -34.25 3.30
C PRO A 46 4.39 -34.71 1.84
N GLU A 47 5.39 -35.50 1.45
CA GLU A 47 5.50 -36.02 0.07
C GLU A 47 4.20 -36.66 -0.42
N GLY A 48 3.74 -36.24 -1.60
CA GLY A 48 2.50 -36.72 -2.20
C GLY A 48 1.21 -36.08 -1.66
N SER A 49 1.31 -35.07 -0.79
CA SER A 49 0.15 -34.30 -0.30
C SER A 49 0.13 -32.86 -0.81
N ASN A 50 -1.07 -32.29 -0.86
CA ASN A 50 -1.26 -30.88 -1.21
C ASN A 50 -1.17 -30.00 0.04
N TYR A 51 -0.74 -28.76 -0.15
CA TYR A 51 -0.97 -27.71 0.85
C TYR A 51 -2.47 -27.51 1.05
N VAL A 52 -2.94 -27.71 2.28
CA VAL A 52 -4.32 -27.42 2.67
C VAL A 52 -4.32 -26.08 3.40
N VAL A 53 -4.87 -25.06 2.76
CA VAL A 53 -5.10 -23.75 3.38
C VAL A 53 -6.35 -23.85 4.23
N THR A 54 -6.20 -23.70 5.54
CA THR A 54 -7.32 -23.65 6.49
C THR A 54 -8.03 -22.29 6.40
N ASP A 55 -9.30 -22.21 6.83
CA ASP A 55 -10.04 -20.94 6.84
C ASP A 55 -9.30 -19.79 7.57
N PRO A 56 -8.64 -20.02 8.73
CA PRO A 56 -7.84 -18.99 9.38
C PRO A 56 -6.64 -18.52 8.54
N GLU A 57 -5.97 -19.43 7.83
CA GLU A 57 -4.84 -19.10 6.94
C GLU A 57 -5.32 -18.34 5.71
N GLY A 58 -6.44 -18.76 5.10
CA GLY A 58 -7.08 -18.05 4.00
C GLY A 58 -7.48 -16.63 4.39
N THR A 59 -7.98 -16.44 5.62
CA THR A 59 -8.31 -15.12 6.16
C THR A 59 -7.08 -14.23 6.31
N ARG A 60 -5.96 -14.78 6.79
CA ARG A 60 -4.69 -14.06 6.92
C ARG A 60 -4.12 -13.67 5.56
N LEU A 61 -4.14 -14.59 4.60
CA LEU A 61 -3.76 -14.34 3.20
C LEU A 61 -4.55 -13.17 2.61
N LEU A 62 -5.88 -13.18 2.79
CA LEU A 62 -6.75 -12.13 2.29
C LEU A 62 -6.45 -10.78 2.94
N PHE A 63 -6.18 -10.76 4.25
CA PHE A 63 -5.80 -9.56 4.97
C PHE A 63 -4.48 -8.97 4.43
N VAL A 64 -3.45 -9.80 4.24
CA VAL A 64 -2.17 -9.37 3.67
C VAL A 64 -2.36 -8.77 2.27
N ALA A 65 -3.11 -9.46 1.40
CA ALA A 65 -3.40 -8.96 0.06
C ALA A 65 -4.15 -7.62 0.08
N TYR A 66 -5.10 -7.45 1.00
CA TYR A 66 -5.86 -6.21 1.14
C TYR A 66 -4.99 -5.03 1.55
N GLU A 67 -4.12 -5.21 2.56
CA GLU A 67 -3.22 -4.14 2.99
C GLU A 67 -2.19 -3.78 1.90
N ALA A 68 -1.65 -4.77 1.17
CA ALA A 68 -0.75 -4.52 0.04
C ALA A 68 -1.43 -3.67 -1.07
N VAL A 69 -2.67 -3.99 -1.45
CA VAL A 69 -3.45 -3.22 -2.44
C VAL A 69 -3.71 -1.80 -1.97
N LYS A 70 -4.06 -1.63 -0.69
CA LYS A 70 -4.33 -0.33 -0.08
C LYS A 70 -3.08 0.54 -0.07
N MET A 71 -1.91 -0.01 0.24
CA MET A 71 -0.64 0.72 0.18
C MET A 71 -0.25 1.08 -1.26
N SER A 72 -0.34 0.14 -2.20
CA SER A 72 -0.10 0.42 -3.63
C SER A 72 -1.00 1.54 -4.16
N THR A 73 -2.26 1.56 -3.73
CA THR A 73 -3.23 2.61 -4.11
C THR A 73 -2.82 3.97 -3.55
N LYS A 74 -2.37 4.04 -2.29
CA LYS A 74 -1.90 5.28 -1.66
C LYS A 74 -0.67 5.83 -2.37
N VAL A 75 0.34 4.99 -2.63
CA VAL A 75 1.56 5.38 -3.34
C VAL A 75 1.22 5.88 -4.75
N ARG A 76 0.38 5.16 -5.49
CA ARG A 76 -0.05 5.56 -6.84
C ARG A 76 -0.78 6.90 -6.86
N LYS A 77 -1.70 7.11 -5.90
CA LYS A 77 -2.41 8.39 -5.77
C LYS A 77 -1.41 9.52 -5.51
N ALA A 78 -0.51 9.35 -4.54
CA ALA A 78 0.47 10.36 -4.18
C ALA A 78 1.44 10.69 -5.34
N TYR A 79 1.81 9.68 -6.13
CA TYR A 79 2.60 9.84 -7.35
C TYR A 79 1.90 10.73 -8.39
N PHE A 80 0.62 10.47 -8.69
CA PHE A 80 -0.13 11.28 -9.66
C PHE A 80 -0.42 12.69 -9.14
N GLU A 81 -0.70 12.86 -7.85
CA GLU A 81 -0.83 14.19 -7.23
C GLU A 81 0.48 14.99 -7.35
N ALA A 82 1.64 14.35 -7.19
CA ALA A 82 2.93 15.00 -7.38
C ALA A 82 3.22 15.36 -8.86
N LEU A 83 2.82 14.53 -9.81
CA LEU A 83 2.91 14.85 -11.24
C LEU A 83 2.06 16.06 -11.62
N GLU A 84 0.81 16.13 -11.14
CA GLU A 84 -0.09 17.26 -11.38
C GLU A 84 0.44 18.55 -10.72
N GLY A 85 0.99 18.43 -9.50
CA GLY A 85 1.64 19.54 -8.79
C GLY A 85 2.90 20.07 -9.49
N ALA A 86 3.67 19.20 -10.15
CA ALA A 86 4.88 19.56 -10.90
C ALA A 86 4.60 20.18 -12.27
N ALA A 87 3.42 19.95 -12.86
CA ALA A 87 3.02 20.49 -14.16
C ALA A 87 2.39 21.90 -14.09
N SER A 88 2.26 22.48 -12.89
CA SER A 88 1.61 23.77 -12.62
C SER A 88 2.53 24.76 -11.93
#